data_AF-A0A124FZI0-F1
#
_entry.id   AF-A0A124FZI0-F1
#
_cell.length_a   1.000
_cell.length_b   1.000
_cell.length_c   1.000
_cell.angle_alpha   90.00
_cell.angle_beta   90.00
_cell.angle_gamma   90.00
#
_symmetry.space_group_name_H-M   'P 1'
#
loop_
_entity.id
_entity.type
_entity.pdbx_description
1 polymer ?
#
loop_
_entity_poly.entity_id
_entity_poly.type
_entity_poly.pdbx_seq_one_letter_code
_entity_poly.pdbx_strand_id
1 'polypeptide(L)'
;MKRRQETGKRVYPRLLVYARPYVHRILGALACMVLSSACAVVVPWLLKNIVDDVLISRNMDMLNIIAVGIVIIYTAKSVFYYGHQYYLYGHRVGEMLSRITNDVNILQNMITNVFIDIVVQGLSFVGIIGFLLYINWKLSLLTFLVLPLAALVLDVASKRLRLVGHDIQQQLAGLSAIAAEALSAIRIVRLFATEEQEFGRFESQSNAHFRALMRGVQTNAALTGIVEVILISALAVILWFGGRLVVSGELSPGELIAFLGYLAILSQPVRVFSRVVAQMQQGLAAADRVFEILDIESEVQPPKHPQRVDDISGDITFRDVSFAYNEGAWVLKNVSFHISPGEKIAIVGPTGAGKSKA
;
A
#
# COMPACT_ATOMS: atom_id res chain seq x y z
N MET A 1 19.15 -7.66 -24.77
CA MET A 1 18.62 -6.92 -23.61
C MET A 1 18.40 -7.86 -22.43
N LYS A 2 19.32 -7.90 -21.47
CA LYS A 2 19.14 -8.51 -20.14
C LYS A 2 19.61 -7.45 -19.12
N ARG A 3 18.81 -6.41 -18.90
CA ARG A 3 19.10 -5.45 -17.82
C ARG A 3 18.62 -6.08 -16.52
N ARG A 4 19.58 -6.25 -15.58
CA ARG A 4 19.40 -6.89 -14.28
C ARG A 4 18.32 -6.13 -13.50
N GLN A 5 17.28 -6.82 -13.06
CA GLN A 5 16.49 -6.40 -11.90
C GLN A 5 17.48 -6.18 -10.76
N GLU A 6 17.63 -4.94 -10.29
CA GLU A 6 18.40 -4.68 -9.09
C GLU A 6 17.68 -5.38 -7.93
N THR A 7 18.31 -6.38 -7.31
CA THR A 7 17.77 -7.00 -6.10
C THR A 7 17.47 -5.90 -5.07
N GLY A 8 16.26 -5.89 -4.51
CA GLY A 8 15.73 -4.83 -3.61
C GLY A 8 16.67 -4.38 -2.48
N LYS A 9 17.69 -5.17 -2.12
CA LYS A 9 18.79 -4.79 -1.22
C LYS A 9 19.57 -3.54 -1.66
N ARG A 10 19.65 -3.22 -2.96
CA ARG A 10 20.33 -2.01 -3.48
C ARG A 10 19.44 -0.77 -3.53
N VAL A 11 18.13 -0.97 -3.53
CA VAL A 11 17.12 0.09 -3.67
C VAL A 11 16.94 0.86 -2.36
N TYR A 12 16.88 0.15 -1.23
CA TYR A 12 16.73 0.75 0.11
C TYR A 12 17.75 1.86 0.43
N PRO A 13 19.08 1.66 0.27
CA PRO A 13 20.05 2.71 0.58
C PRO A 13 19.90 3.94 -0.33
N ARG A 14 19.52 3.75 -1.60
CA ARG A 14 19.25 4.88 -2.52
C ARG A 14 18.03 5.69 -2.08
N LEU A 15 16.94 5.04 -1.69
CA LEU A 15 15.75 5.71 -1.14
C LEU A 15 16.05 6.50 0.14
N LEU A 16 16.89 5.95 1.03
CA LEU A 16 17.26 6.61 2.28
C LEU A 16 18.04 7.93 2.05
N VAL A 17 18.78 8.06 0.95
CA VAL A 17 19.46 9.32 0.60
C VAL A 17 18.45 10.45 0.39
N TYR A 18 17.33 10.18 -0.29
CA TYR A 18 16.26 11.17 -0.52
C TYR A 18 15.48 11.48 0.76
N ALA A 19 15.39 10.53 1.70
CA ALA A 19 14.74 10.75 3.00
C ALA A 19 15.63 11.51 4.00
N ARG A 20 16.96 11.48 3.81
CA ARG A 20 17.97 12.04 4.74
C ARG A 20 17.72 13.50 5.16
N PRO A 21 17.33 14.43 4.26
CA PRO A 21 17.05 15.82 4.65
C PRO A 21 15.86 15.97 5.62
N TYR A 22 14.94 14.99 5.62
CA TYR A 22 13.70 15.02 6.40
C TYR A 22 13.73 14.14 7.65
N VAL A 23 14.90 13.58 8.01
CA VAL A 23 15.04 12.66 9.16
C VAL A 23 14.55 13.27 10.47
N HIS A 24 14.78 14.56 10.70
CA HIS A 24 14.27 15.25 11.91
C HIS A 24 12.73 15.22 11.99
N ARG A 25 12.04 15.34 10.86
CA ARG A 25 10.57 15.25 10.80
C ARG A 25 10.08 13.82 11.01
N ILE A 26 10.75 12.85 10.40
CA ILE A 26 10.45 11.43 10.58
C ILE A 26 10.64 11.02 12.04
N LEU A 27 11.73 11.44 12.67
CA LEU A 27 11.99 11.19 14.09
C LEU A 27 10.96 11.87 15.00
N GLY A 28 10.57 13.11 14.71
CA GLY A 28 9.49 13.80 15.43
C GLY A 28 8.15 13.07 15.30
N ALA A 29 7.78 12.67 14.08
CA ALA A 29 6.56 11.90 13.81
C ALA A 29 6.57 10.54 14.53
N LEU A 30 7.71 9.84 14.51
CA LEU A 30 7.92 8.57 15.21
C LEU A 30 7.75 8.73 16.72
N ALA A 31 8.38 9.76 17.32
CA ALA A 31 8.25 10.03 18.74
C ALA A 31 6.80 10.31 19.14
N CYS A 32 6.10 11.15 18.38
CA CYS A 32 4.67 11.41 18.60
C CYS A 32 3.82 10.13 18.49
N MET A 33 4.06 9.28 17.50
CA MET A 33 3.30 8.03 17.38
C MET A 33 3.61 7.02 18.49
N VAL A 34 4.87 6.90 18.91
CA VAL A 34 5.24 6.05 20.05
C VAL A 34 4.52 6.51 21.31
N LEU A 35 4.49 7.82 21.58
CA LEU A 35 3.77 8.39 22.72
C LEU A 35 2.25 8.16 22.61
N SER A 36 1.68 8.37 21.43
CA SER A 36 0.26 8.10 21.18
C SER A 36 -0.10 6.62 21.39
N SER A 37 0.77 5.71 20.95
CA SER A 37 0.57 4.28 21.16
C SER A 37 0.73 3.87 22.63
N ALA A 38 1.72 4.43 23.33
CA ALA A 38 1.88 4.21 24.77
C ALA A 38 0.61 4.61 25.54
N CYS A 39 0.01 5.76 25.21
CA CYS A 39 -1.28 6.17 25.78
C CYS A 39 -2.39 5.15 25.51
N ALA A 40 -2.42 4.50 24.33
CA ALA A 40 -3.41 3.48 24.02
C ALA A 40 -3.21 2.18 24.84
N VAL A 41 -1.96 1.77 25.06
CA VAL A 41 -1.59 0.57 25.83
C VAL A 41 -1.91 0.73 27.32
N VAL A 42 -1.96 1.96 27.85
CA VAL A 42 -2.31 2.22 29.26
C VAL A 42 -3.81 2.02 29.54
N VAL A 43 -4.68 2.13 28.53
CA VAL A 43 -6.15 2.12 28.73
C VAL A 43 -6.68 0.86 29.41
N PRO A 44 -6.33 -0.38 28.99
CA PRO A 44 -6.79 -1.58 29.68
C PRO A 44 -6.36 -1.63 31.15
N TRP A 45 -5.17 -1.11 31.47
CA TRP A 45 -4.68 -1.02 32.85
C TRP A 45 -5.54 -0.08 33.71
N LEU A 46 -6.00 1.04 33.15
CA LEU A 46 -6.93 1.93 33.86
C LEU A 46 -8.26 1.22 34.15
N LEU A 47 -8.75 0.40 33.23
CA LEU A 47 -9.95 -0.41 33.46
C LEU A 47 -9.74 -1.41 34.60
N LYS A 48 -8.56 -2.02 34.73
CA LYS A 48 -8.21 -2.84 35.91
C LYS A 48 -8.40 -2.03 37.19
N ASN A 49 -7.82 -0.84 37.28
CA ASN A 49 -7.88 -0.02 38.49
C ASN A 49 -9.32 0.44 38.81
N ILE A 50 -10.16 0.71 37.80
CA ILE A 50 -11.58 0.99 38.04
C ILE A 50 -12.27 -0.21 38.68
N VAL A 51 -11.99 -1.41 38.20
CA VAL A 51 -12.65 -2.61 38.72
C VAL A 51 -12.14 -2.93 40.13
N ASP A 52 -10.83 -3.03 40.30
CA ASP A 52 -10.22 -3.45 41.56
C ASP A 52 -10.34 -2.37 42.64
N ASP A 53 -10.05 -1.13 42.29
CA ASP A 53 -9.85 -0.08 43.28
C ASP A 53 -11.08 0.82 43.46
N VAL A 54 -11.95 0.93 42.43
CA VAL A 54 -13.18 1.74 42.54
C VAL A 54 -14.40 0.87 42.84
N LEU A 55 -14.66 -0.18 42.05
CA LEU A 55 -15.89 -0.97 42.20
C LEU A 55 -15.86 -1.87 43.43
N ILE A 56 -14.71 -2.51 43.71
CA ILE A 56 -14.57 -3.38 44.87
C ILE A 56 -14.34 -2.56 46.15
N SER A 57 -13.39 -1.60 46.11
CA SER A 57 -13.04 -0.80 47.30
C SER A 57 -13.95 0.42 47.54
N ARG A 58 -14.94 0.66 46.66
CA ARG A 58 -15.94 1.76 46.72
C ARG A 58 -15.35 3.16 46.91
N ASN A 59 -14.16 3.42 46.37
CA ASN A 59 -13.47 4.70 46.53
C ASN A 59 -13.87 5.71 45.43
N MET A 60 -14.73 6.67 45.77
CA MET A 60 -15.23 7.69 44.83
C MET A 60 -14.17 8.73 44.43
N ASP A 61 -13.18 9.00 45.29
CA ASP A 61 -12.10 9.94 44.96
C ASP A 61 -11.20 9.37 43.88
N MET A 62 -10.89 8.07 43.98
CA MET A 62 -10.11 7.37 42.97
C MET A 62 -10.85 7.24 41.64
N LEU A 63 -12.19 7.12 41.66
CA LEU A 63 -12.99 7.19 40.43
C LEU A 63 -12.82 8.53 39.72
N ASN A 64 -12.89 9.65 40.46
CA ASN A 64 -12.72 10.98 39.89
C ASN A 64 -11.32 11.17 39.31
N ILE A 65 -10.28 10.70 40.01
CA ILE A 65 -8.88 10.74 39.54
C ILE A 65 -8.73 9.94 38.25
N ILE A 66 -9.27 8.72 38.20
CA ILE A 66 -9.18 7.88 36.99
C ILE A 66 -9.97 8.51 35.84
N ALA A 67 -11.15 9.06 36.09
CA ALA A 67 -11.97 9.72 35.07
C ALA A 67 -11.23 10.92 34.44
N VAL A 68 -10.65 11.79 35.28
CA VAL A 68 -9.82 12.91 34.82
C VAL A 68 -8.58 12.40 34.08
N GLY A 69 -7.93 11.35 34.60
CA GLY A 69 -6.78 10.71 33.98
C GLY A 69 -7.08 10.16 32.58
N ILE A 70 -8.24 9.51 32.39
CA ILE A 70 -8.70 9.03 31.08
C ILE A 70 -8.84 10.19 30.11
N VAL A 71 -9.51 11.28 30.50
CA VAL A 71 -9.67 12.47 29.64
C VAL A 71 -8.30 13.02 29.25
N ILE A 72 -7.39 13.21 30.21
CA ILE A 72 -6.03 13.69 29.95
C ILE A 72 -5.28 12.76 28.98
N ILE A 73 -5.35 11.44 29.18
CA ILE A 73 -4.67 10.46 28.34
C ILE A 73 -5.23 10.45 26.91
N TYR A 74 -6.56 10.53 26.74
CA TYR A 74 -7.17 10.59 25.40
C TYR A 74 -6.90 11.92 24.70
N THR A 75 -6.89 13.03 25.43
CA THR A 75 -6.48 14.33 24.90
C THR A 75 -5.02 14.31 24.47
N ALA A 76 -4.12 13.82 25.33
CA ALA A 76 -2.69 13.69 25.03
C ALA A 76 -2.47 12.77 23.81
N LYS A 77 -3.13 11.60 23.78
CA LYS A 77 -3.12 10.68 22.63
C LYS A 77 -3.52 11.40 21.34
N SER A 78 -4.59 12.20 21.39
CA SER A 78 -5.11 12.94 20.23
C SER A 78 -4.15 14.04 19.78
N VAL A 79 -3.54 14.78 20.71
CA VAL A 79 -2.52 15.80 20.43
C VAL A 79 -1.29 15.16 19.77
N PHE A 80 -0.78 14.04 20.31
CA PHE A 80 0.34 13.33 19.71
C PHE A 80 0.00 12.74 18.34
N TYR A 81 -1.21 12.19 18.18
CA TYR A 81 -1.69 11.71 16.89
C TYR A 81 -1.78 12.83 15.85
N TYR A 82 -2.26 14.01 16.25
CA TYR A 82 -2.28 15.19 15.40
C TYR A 82 -0.87 15.69 15.07
N GLY A 83 0.04 15.72 16.05
CA GLY A 83 1.44 16.08 15.85
C GLY A 83 2.11 15.21 14.79
N HIS A 84 1.89 13.89 14.83
CA HIS A 84 2.32 12.98 13.78
C HIS A 84 1.80 13.39 12.39
N GLN A 85 0.50 13.66 12.26
CA GLN A 85 -0.11 14.10 11.00
C GLN A 85 0.48 15.44 10.52
N TYR A 86 0.73 16.38 11.43
CA TYR A 86 1.32 17.67 11.10
C TYR A 86 2.77 17.55 10.58
N TYR A 87 3.61 16.76 11.25
CA TYR A 87 5.01 16.56 10.83
C TYR A 87 5.15 15.90 9.45
N LEU A 88 4.19 15.05 9.08
CA LEU A 88 4.21 14.34 7.78
C LEU A 88 3.45 15.04 6.66
N TYR A 89 2.32 15.70 6.97
CA TYR A 89 1.37 16.20 5.97
C TYR A 89 1.13 17.72 6.03
N GLY A 90 1.81 18.45 6.92
CA GLY A 90 1.60 19.88 7.14
C GLY A 90 1.89 20.80 5.95
N HIS A 91 2.36 20.28 4.80
CA HIS A 91 2.54 21.04 3.57
C HIS A 91 1.82 20.31 2.42
N ARG A 92 0.85 20.99 1.79
CA ARG A 92 0.04 20.46 0.69
C ARG A 92 0.93 19.95 -0.44
N VAL A 93 1.05 18.63 -0.57
CA VAL A 93 1.49 17.96 -1.81
C VAL A 93 0.29 17.92 -2.77
N GLY A 94 -0.30 19.08 -3.02
CA GLY A 94 -1.44 19.24 -3.92
C GLY A 94 -1.00 20.03 -5.12
N GLU A 95 -0.26 19.41 -6.05
CA GLU A 95 -0.16 19.88 -7.45
C GLU A 95 0.61 18.98 -8.45
N MET A 96 1.32 17.90 -8.07
CA MET A 96 2.23 17.22 -9.01
C MET A 96 1.71 15.90 -9.66
N LEU A 97 0.89 16.05 -10.69
CA LEU A 97 0.97 15.40 -12.03
C LEU A 97 1.01 13.85 -12.20
N SER A 98 -0.21 13.36 -12.47
CA SER A 98 -0.80 12.02 -12.66
C SER A 98 -0.08 10.87 -13.42
N ARG A 99 1.14 10.97 -13.95
CA ARG A 99 1.78 9.80 -14.63
C ARG A 99 3.19 9.45 -14.16
N ILE A 100 3.78 10.30 -13.32
CA ILE A 100 4.94 9.99 -12.49
C ILE A 100 4.51 9.89 -11.01
N THR A 101 3.28 10.31 -10.65
CA THR A 101 2.82 10.39 -9.26
C THR A 101 2.53 9.07 -8.59
N ASN A 102 2.00 8.05 -9.27
CA ASN A 102 1.51 6.90 -8.53
C ASN A 102 2.66 6.13 -7.87
N ASP A 103 3.75 5.89 -8.59
CA ASP A 103 4.94 5.23 -8.03
C ASP A 103 5.62 6.11 -6.98
N VAL A 104 5.72 7.42 -7.23
CA VAL A 104 6.24 8.37 -6.23
C VAL A 104 5.37 8.41 -4.97
N ASN A 105 4.04 8.32 -5.09
CA ASN A 105 3.10 8.26 -3.97
C ASN A 105 3.23 6.94 -3.20
N ILE A 106 3.44 5.82 -3.89
CA ILE A 106 3.72 4.53 -3.26
C ILE A 106 5.02 4.64 -2.44
N LEU A 107 6.07 5.26 -2.99
CA LEU A 107 7.34 5.48 -2.28
C LEU A 107 7.18 6.43 -1.09
N GLN A 108 6.43 7.52 -1.26
CA GLN A 108 6.10 8.43 -0.17
C GLN A 108 5.39 7.68 0.96
N ASN A 109 4.31 6.93 0.64
CA ASN A 109 3.57 6.13 1.61
C ASN A 109 4.43 5.08 2.31
N MET A 110 5.41 4.51 1.61
CA MET A 110 6.36 3.56 2.20
C MET A 110 7.19 4.20 3.31
N ILE A 111 7.62 5.45 3.13
CA ILE A 111 8.43 6.21 4.10
C ILE A 111 7.54 6.79 5.21
N THR A 112 6.39 7.38 4.86
CA THR A 112 5.55 8.11 5.81
C THR A 112 4.63 7.23 6.64
N ASN A 113 4.17 6.09 6.11
CA ASN A 113 3.22 5.22 6.81
C ASN A 113 3.83 3.86 7.13
N VAL A 114 4.32 3.12 6.11
CA VAL A 114 4.74 1.71 6.29
C VAL A 114 5.91 1.57 7.27
N PHE A 115 6.94 2.42 7.13
CA PHE A 115 8.09 2.40 8.05
C PHE A 115 7.69 2.72 9.49
N ILE A 116 6.85 3.75 9.66
CA ILE A 116 6.40 4.16 11.00
C ILE A 116 5.51 3.08 11.62
N ASP A 117 4.61 2.50 10.84
CA ASP A 117 3.77 1.38 11.28
C ASP A 117 4.61 0.18 11.76
N ILE A 118 5.68 -0.19 11.05
CA ILE A 118 6.57 -1.28 11.50
C ILE A 118 7.13 -1.00 12.90
N VAL A 119 7.64 0.21 13.12
CA VAL A 119 8.28 0.55 14.40
C VAL A 119 7.23 0.67 15.51
N VAL A 120 6.15 1.41 15.27
CA VAL A 120 5.12 1.69 16.27
C VAL A 120 4.34 0.44 16.61
N GLN A 121 3.88 -0.31 15.61
CA GLN A 121 3.15 -1.57 15.85
C GLN A 121 4.08 -2.65 16.42
N GLY A 122 5.36 -2.67 16.03
CA GLY A 122 6.37 -3.52 16.67
C GLY A 122 6.53 -3.25 18.16
N LEU A 123 6.75 -1.98 18.51
CA LEU A 123 6.88 -1.59 19.91
C LEU A 123 5.59 -1.85 20.69
N SER A 124 4.44 -1.57 20.10
CA SER A 124 3.13 -1.79 20.73
C SER A 124 2.86 -3.28 20.93
N PHE A 125 3.17 -4.11 19.95
CA PHE A 125 3.04 -5.56 20.04
C PHE A 125 3.89 -6.11 21.18
N VAL A 126 5.18 -5.74 21.22
CA VAL A 126 6.09 -6.15 22.31
C VAL A 126 5.58 -5.65 23.66
N GLY A 127 5.11 -4.41 23.75
CA GLY A 127 4.53 -3.84 24.97
C GLY A 127 3.31 -4.60 25.45
N ILE A 128 2.34 -4.87 24.56
CA ILE A 128 1.12 -5.62 24.90
C ILE A 128 1.46 -7.04 25.36
N ILE A 129 2.36 -7.73 24.66
CA ILE A 129 2.83 -9.07 25.07
C ILE A 129 3.51 -9.02 26.44
N GLY A 130 4.31 -8.00 26.70
CA GLY A 130 4.92 -7.76 28.01
C GLY A 130 3.89 -7.56 29.12
N PHE A 131 2.85 -6.75 28.87
CA PHE A 131 1.75 -6.54 29.83
C PHE A 131 0.93 -7.82 30.08
N LEU A 132 0.64 -8.60 29.04
CA LEU A 132 -0.08 -9.88 29.20
C LEU A 132 0.71 -10.84 30.09
N LEU A 133 2.01 -11.00 29.81
CA LEU A 133 2.91 -11.86 30.59
C LEU A 133 3.05 -11.36 32.04
N TYR A 134 3.10 -10.04 32.24
CA TYR A 134 3.15 -9.41 33.55
C TYR A 134 1.87 -9.65 34.37
N ILE A 135 0.69 -9.53 33.74
CA ILE A 135 -0.60 -9.80 34.40
C ILE A 135 -0.68 -11.27 34.82
N ASN A 136 -0.51 -12.19 33.87
CA ASN A 136 -0.52 -13.62 34.18
C ASN A 136 0.12 -14.44 33.07
N TRP A 137 1.29 -15.02 33.35
CA TRP A 137 2.03 -15.81 32.38
C TRP A 137 1.33 -17.13 32.00
N LYS A 138 0.57 -17.76 32.91
CA LYS A 138 -0.18 -19.01 32.62
C LYS A 138 -1.31 -18.75 31.62
N LEU A 139 -2.10 -17.71 31.85
CA LEU A 139 -3.17 -17.28 30.94
C LEU A 139 -2.61 -16.77 29.61
N SER A 140 -1.46 -16.09 29.63
CA SER A 140 -0.75 -15.66 28.41
C SER A 140 -0.29 -16.82 27.54
N LEU A 141 0.24 -17.89 28.15
CA LEU A 141 0.67 -19.08 27.41
C LEU A 141 -0.50 -19.73 26.66
N LEU A 142 -1.68 -19.80 27.30
CA LEU A 142 -2.91 -20.26 26.68
C LEU A 142 -3.31 -19.37 25.50
N THR A 143 -3.27 -18.04 25.65
CA THR A 143 -3.50 -17.11 24.55
C THR A 143 -2.53 -17.34 23.40
N PHE A 144 -1.23 -17.49 23.68
CA PHE A 144 -0.21 -17.70 22.65
C PHE A 144 -0.33 -19.03 21.93
N LEU A 145 -1.05 -20.00 22.50
CA LEU A 145 -1.43 -21.22 21.80
C LEU A 145 -2.59 -20.98 20.82
N VAL A 146 -3.56 -20.16 21.22
CA VAL A 146 -4.78 -19.89 20.44
C VAL A 146 -4.54 -18.88 19.32
N LEU A 147 -3.64 -17.92 19.52
CA LEU A 147 -3.39 -16.82 18.59
C LEU A 147 -2.79 -17.27 17.24
N PRO A 148 -1.79 -18.18 17.18
CA PRO A 148 -1.29 -18.75 15.93
C PRO A 148 -2.35 -19.55 15.18
N LEU A 149 -3.24 -20.26 15.89
CA LEU A 149 -4.34 -20.99 15.27
C LEU A 149 -5.31 -20.03 14.58
N ALA A 150 -5.70 -18.94 15.25
CA ALA A 150 -6.54 -17.90 14.66
C ALA A 150 -5.85 -17.22 13.45
N ALA A 151 -4.55 -16.92 13.55
CA ALA A 151 -3.77 -16.36 12.46
C ALA A 151 -3.69 -17.30 11.24
N LEU A 152 -3.51 -18.60 11.45
CA LEU A 152 -3.48 -19.61 10.39
C LEU A 152 -4.82 -19.67 9.65
N VAL A 153 -5.93 -19.67 10.39
CA VAL A 153 -7.28 -19.66 9.79
C VAL A 153 -7.48 -18.40 8.94
N LEU A 154 -7.06 -17.24 9.44
CA LEU A 154 -7.13 -15.98 8.70
C LEU A 154 -6.28 -16.01 7.41
N ASP A 155 -5.09 -16.60 7.44
CA ASP A 155 -4.24 -16.73 6.26
C ASP A 155 -4.86 -17.68 5.21
N VAL A 156 -5.38 -18.83 5.65
CA VAL A 156 -6.12 -19.77 4.79
C VAL A 156 -7.34 -19.09 4.16
N ALA A 157 -8.13 -18.37 4.96
CA ALA A 157 -9.28 -17.59 4.50
C ALA A 157 -8.86 -16.55 3.45
N SER A 158 -7.78 -15.81 3.72
CA SER A 158 -7.24 -14.80 2.82
C SER A 158 -6.78 -15.40 1.48
N LYS A 159 -6.09 -16.55 1.52
CA LYS A 159 -5.68 -17.28 0.31
C LYS A 159 -6.88 -17.74 -0.51
N ARG A 160 -7.93 -18.27 0.14
CA ARG A 160 -9.14 -18.72 -0.54
C ARG A 160 -9.90 -17.57 -1.20
N LEU A 161 -10.03 -16.44 -0.50
CA LEU A 161 -10.66 -15.23 -1.04
C LEU A 161 -9.89 -14.67 -2.24
N ARG A 162 -8.56 -14.69 -2.21
CA ARG A 162 -7.73 -14.27 -3.34
C ARG A 162 -8.00 -15.10 -4.61
N LEU A 163 -8.15 -16.43 -4.47
CA LEU A 163 -8.46 -17.30 -5.60
C LEU A 163 -9.83 -16.98 -6.22
N VAL A 164 -10.87 -16.79 -5.40
CA VAL A 164 -12.20 -16.44 -5.91
C VAL A 164 -12.23 -15.03 -6.48
N GLY A 165 -11.50 -14.09 -5.88
CA GLY A 165 -11.32 -12.74 -6.39
C GLY A 165 -10.69 -12.71 -7.78
N HIS A 166 -9.74 -13.60 -8.06
CA HIS A 166 -9.12 -13.72 -9.38
C HIS A 166 -10.14 -14.16 -10.46
N ASP A 167 -10.99 -15.15 -10.15
CA ASP A 167 -12.05 -15.59 -11.07
C ASP A 167 -13.06 -14.45 -11.33
N ILE A 168 -13.48 -13.72 -10.29
CA ILE A 168 -14.38 -12.55 -10.44
C ILE A 168 -13.78 -11.51 -11.40
N GLN A 169 -12.50 -11.17 -11.23
CA GLN A 169 -11.79 -10.21 -12.09
C GLN A 169 -11.65 -10.70 -13.53
N GLN A 170 -11.33 -11.98 -13.73
CA GLN A 170 -11.24 -12.58 -15.06
C GLN A 170 -12.59 -12.51 -15.80
N GLN A 171 -13.70 -12.83 -15.12
CA GLN A 171 -15.04 -12.72 -15.73
C GLN A 171 -15.43 -11.27 -16.05
N LEU A 172 -15.04 -10.31 -15.19
CA LEU A 172 -15.26 -8.89 -15.43
C LEU A 172 -14.47 -8.39 -16.65
N ALA A 173 -13.19 -8.78 -16.77
CA ALA A 173 -12.36 -8.42 -17.92
C ALA A 173 -12.96 -8.96 -19.23
N GLY A 174 -13.45 -10.21 -19.22
CA GLY A 174 -14.16 -10.78 -20.36
C GLY A 174 -15.44 -10.02 -20.72
N LEU A 175 -16.24 -9.65 -19.72
CA LEU A 175 -17.46 -8.85 -19.91
C LEU A 175 -17.14 -7.47 -20.52
N SER A 176 -16.11 -6.80 -20.01
CA SER A 176 -15.64 -5.51 -20.54
C SER A 176 -15.09 -5.63 -21.95
N ALA A 177 -14.39 -6.71 -22.28
CA ALA A 177 -13.88 -6.95 -23.63
C ALA A 177 -15.02 -7.11 -24.65
N ILE A 178 -16.04 -7.92 -24.33
CA ILE A 178 -17.23 -8.09 -25.20
C ILE A 178 -17.94 -6.75 -25.41
N ALA A 179 -18.14 -5.97 -24.34
CA ALA A 179 -18.75 -4.65 -24.45
C ALA A 179 -17.91 -3.70 -25.31
N ALA A 180 -16.59 -3.68 -25.12
CA ALA A 180 -15.69 -2.84 -25.89
C ALA A 180 -15.66 -3.21 -27.38
N GLU A 181 -15.61 -4.50 -27.72
CA GLU A 181 -15.69 -5.00 -29.09
C GLU A 181 -17.01 -4.60 -29.77
N ALA A 182 -18.14 -4.89 -29.12
CA ALA A 182 -19.47 -4.59 -29.67
C ALA A 182 -19.69 -3.08 -29.87
N LEU A 183 -19.26 -2.24 -28.92
CA LEU A 183 -19.39 -0.78 -29.03
C LEU A 183 -18.43 -0.18 -30.05
N SER A 184 -17.19 -0.66 -30.12
CA SER A 184 -16.21 -0.19 -31.11
C SER A 184 -16.63 -0.58 -32.53
N ALA A 185 -17.27 -1.73 -32.70
CA ALA A 185 -17.76 -2.24 -33.97
C ALA A 185 -19.27 -2.03 -34.18
N ILE A 186 -19.91 -1.10 -33.45
CA ILE A 186 -21.38 -0.96 -33.43
C ILE A 186 -22.00 -0.74 -34.81
N ARG A 187 -21.26 -0.10 -35.73
CA ARG A 187 -21.69 0.06 -37.13
C ARG A 187 -21.77 -1.28 -37.86
N ILE A 188 -20.82 -2.18 -37.63
CA ILE A 188 -20.78 -3.53 -38.22
C ILE A 188 -21.92 -4.37 -37.65
N VAL A 189 -22.11 -4.35 -36.32
CA VAL A 189 -23.21 -5.08 -35.66
C VAL A 189 -24.57 -4.71 -36.27
N ARG A 190 -24.83 -3.42 -36.47
CA ARG A 190 -26.06 -2.91 -37.11
C ARG A 190 -26.15 -3.22 -38.59
N LEU A 191 -25.04 -3.14 -39.33
CA LEU A 191 -25.00 -3.46 -40.77
C LEU A 191 -25.40 -4.92 -41.03
N PHE A 192 -25.06 -5.83 -40.11
CA PHE A 192 -25.41 -7.25 -40.19
C PHE A 192 -26.65 -7.64 -39.38
N ALA A 193 -27.32 -6.69 -38.71
CA ALA A 193 -28.49 -6.93 -37.85
C ALA A 193 -28.27 -8.06 -36.81
N THR A 194 -27.12 -8.04 -36.13
CA THR A 194 -26.67 -9.09 -35.19
C THR A 194 -26.80 -8.68 -33.71
N GLU A 195 -27.62 -7.66 -33.41
CA GLU A 195 -27.75 -7.08 -32.07
C GLU A 195 -28.14 -8.10 -31.00
N GLU A 196 -29.15 -8.94 -31.28
CA GLU A 196 -29.61 -9.99 -30.35
C GLU A 196 -28.52 -11.04 -30.07
N GLN A 197 -27.70 -11.36 -31.07
CA GLN A 197 -26.61 -12.32 -30.91
C GLN A 197 -25.51 -11.75 -30.00
N GLU A 198 -25.11 -10.48 -30.22
CA GLU A 198 -24.15 -9.81 -29.34
C GLU A 198 -24.70 -9.56 -27.94
N PHE A 199 -26.01 -9.28 -27.82
CA PHE A 199 -26.67 -9.16 -26.52
C PHE A 199 -26.68 -10.50 -25.76
N GLY A 200 -27.01 -11.61 -26.41
CA GLY A 200 -26.96 -12.94 -25.80
C GLY A 200 -25.54 -13.34 -25.37
N ARG A 201 -24.52 -12.97 -26.17
CA ARG A 201 -23.11 -13.15 -25.81
C ARG A 201 -22.75 -12.34 -24.56
N PHE A 202 -23.16 -11.06 -24.50
CA PHE A 202 -22.98 -10.22 -23.32
C PHE A 202 -23.70 -10.77 -22.08
N GLU A 203 -24.96 -11.19 -22.22
CA GLU A 203 -25.77 -11.76 -21.15
C GLU A 203 -25.15 -13.04 -20.58
N SER A 204 -24.66 -13.93 -21.44
CA SER A 204 -24.00 -15.18 -21.02
C SER A 204 -22.76 -14.91 -20.14
N GLN A 205 -21.95 -13.93 -20.53
CA GLN A 205 -20.75 -13.52 -19.80
C GLN A 205 -21.12 -12.75 -18.52
N SER A 206 -22.15 -11.92 -18.56
CA SER A 206 -22.70 -11.21 -17.39
C SER A 206 -23.18 -12.21 -16.34
N ASN A 207 -23.90 -13.25 -16.75
CA ASN A 207 -24.33 -14.33 -15.87
C ASN A 207 -23.16 -15.15 -15.31
N ALA A 208 -22.10 -15.37 -16.09
CA ALA A 208 -20.88 -16.00 -15.58
C ALA A 208 -20.20 -15.14 -14.50
N HIS A 209 -20.11 -13.82 -14.72
CA HIS A 209 -19.61 -12.87 -13.74
C HIS A 209 -20.47 -12.83 -12.48
N PHE A 210 -21.80 -12.80 -12.62
CA PHE A 210 -22.74 -12.85 -11.50
C PHE A 210 -22.56 -14.13 -10.65
N ARG A 211 -22.42 -15.30 -11.30
CA ARG A 211 -22.14 -16.56 -10.58
C ARG A 211 -20.81 -16.54 -9.84
N ALA A 212 -19.76 -15.98 -10.45
CA ALA A 212 -18.46 -15.82 -9.80
C ALA A 212 -18.55 -14.89 -8.58
N LEU A 213 -19.27 -13.76 -8.70
CA LEU A 213 -19.56 -12.85 -7.60
C LEU A 213 -20.30 -13.56 -6.47
N MET A 214 -21.37 -14.29 -6.77
CA MET A 214 -22.15 -15.02 -5.76
C MET A 214 -21.31 -16.08 -5.03
N ARG A 215 -20.45 -16.83 -5.74
CA ARG A 215 -19.48 -17.73 -5.09
C ARG A 215 -18.51 -16.99 -4.18
N GLY A 216 -18.06 -15.80 -4.59
CA GLY A 216 -17.23 -14.90 -3.78
C GLY A 216 -17.92 -14.48 -2.49
N VAL A 217 -19.16 -14.01 -2.59
CA VAL A 217 -19.98 -13.61 -1.44
C VAL A 217 -20.20 -14.78 -0.49
N GLN A 218 -20.60 -15.95 -1.00
CA GLN A 218 -20.80 -17.16 -0.17
C GLN A 218 -19.50 -17.60 0.52
N THR A 219 -18.38 -17.58 -0.20
CA THR A 219 -17.06 -17.91 0.36
C THR A 219 -16.67 -16.92 1.45
N ASN A 220 -16.88 -15.62 1.23
CA ASN A 220 -16.60 -14.59 2.22
C ASN A 220 -17.47 -14.71 3.47
N ALA A 221 -18.77 -14.96 3.29
CA ALA A 221 -19.71 -15.15 4.40
C ALA A 221 -19.31 -16.37 5.26
N ALA A 222 -19.02 -17.51 4.62
CA ALA A 222 -18.61 -18.73 5.33
C ALA A 222 -17.30 -18.52 6.10
N LEU A 223 -16.29 -17.91 5.47
CA LEU A 223 -15.00 -17.65 6.13
C LEU A 223 -15.13 -16.67 7.29
N THR A 224 -15.94 -15.62 7.14
CA THR A 224 -16.19 -14.65 8.20
C THR A 224 -16.85 -15.33 9.40
N GLY A 225 -17.87 -16.15 9.17
CA GLY A 225 -18.53 -16.92 10.24
C GLY A 225 -17.60 -17.92 10.93
N ILE A 226 -16.77 -18.66 10.19
CA ILE A 226 -15.79 -19.59 10.77
C ILE A 226 -14.79 -18.86 11.67
N VAL A 227 -14.24 -17.73 11.20
CA VAL A 227 -13.30 -16.92 11.97
C VAL A 227 -13.97 -16.39 13.24
N GLU A 228 -15.20 -15.89 13.16
CA GLU A 228 -15.94 -15.37 14.29
C GLU A 228 -16.20 -16.44 15.36
N VAL A 229 -16.63 -17.64 14.95
CA VAL A 229 -16.82 -18.79 15.87
C VAL A 229 -15.52 -19.15 16.58
N ILE A 230 -14.40 -19.17 15.86
CA ILE A 230 -13.08 -19.47 16.47
C ILE A 230 -12.69 -18.39 17.47
N LEU A 231 -12.87 -17.11 17.15
CA LEU A 231 -12.55 -16.01 18.05
C LEU A 231 -13.43 -16.00 19.31
N ILE A 232 -14.73 -16.27 19.17
CA ILE A 232 -15.65 -16.37 20.30
C ILE A 232 -15.30 -17.60 21.16
N SER A 233 -14.96 -18.73 20.53
CA SER A 233 -14.53 -19.93 21.25
C SER A 233 -13.22 -19.71 22.01
N ALA A 234 -12.26 -19.04 21.38
CA ALA A 234 -11.01 -18.60 22.02
C ALA A 234 -11.29 -17.73 23.25
N LEU A 235 -12.15 -16.72 23.09
CA LEU A 235 -12.55 -15.83 24.18
C LEU A 235 -13.23 -16.61 25.30
N ALA A 236 -14.13 -17.55 24.99
CA ALA A 236 -14.81 -18.39 25.98
C ALA A 236 -13.82 -19.26 26.78
N VAL A 237 -12.83 -19.86 26.12
CA VAL A 237 -11.77 -20.64 26.77
C VAL A 237 -10.92 -19.76 27.69
N ILE A 238 -10.53 -18.57 27.23
CA ILE A 238 -9.75 -17.59 28.00
C ILE A 238 -10.56 -17.10 29.21
N LEU A 239 -11.84 -16.80 29.04
CA LEU A 239 -12.75 -16.41 30.12
C LEU A 239 -12.96 -17.53 31.12
N TRP A 240 -13.14 -18.78 30.67
CA TRP A 240 -13.33 -19.92 31.54
C TRP A 240 -12.07 -20.20 32.38
N PHE A 241 -10.90 -20.23 31.74
CA PHE A 241 -9.63 -20.44 32.44
C PHE A 241 -9.27 -19.26 33.34
N GLY A 242 -9.38 -18.03 32.82
CA GLY A 242 -9.13 -16.81 33.57
C GLY A 242 -10.10 -16.63 34.75
N GLY A 243 -11.38 -16.96 34.56
CA GLY A 243 -12.38 -16.96 35.63
C GLY A 243 -12.04 -17.95 36.73
N ARG A 244 -11.50 -19.14 36.40
CA ARG A 244 -10.98 -20.07 37.42
C ARG A 244 -9.79 -19.49 38.19
N LEU A 245 -8.89 -18.77 37.52
CA LEU A 245 -7.79 -18.07 38.19
C LEU A 245 -8.31 -16.99 39.15
N VAL A 246 -9.36 -16.25 38.75
CA VAL A 246 -10.01 -15.25 39.61
C VAL A 246 -10.64 -15.90 40.85
N VAL A 247 -11.39 -17.00 40.67
CA VAL A 247 -11.99 -17.74 41.79
C VAL A 247 -10.94 -18.31 42.74
N SER A 248 -9.78 -18.73 42.21
CA SER A 248 -8.65 -19.22 43.02
C SER A 248 -7.85 -18.11 43.71
N GLY A 249 -8.12 -16.84 43.41
CA GLY A 249 -7.37 -15.69 43.94
C GLY A 249 -5.99 -15.46 43.30
N GLU A 250 -5.65 -16.20 42.24
CA GLU A 250 -4.40 -16.00 41.47
C GLU A 250 -4.47 -14.79 40.51
N LEU A 251 -5.67 -14.26 40.27
CA LEU A 251 -5.93 -13.15 39.36
C LEU A 251 -7.03 -12.26 39.95
N SER A 252 -6.93 -10.94 39.85
CA SER A 252 -8.04 -10.06 40.20
C SER A 252 -9.10 -10.00 39.09
N PRO A 253 -10.37 -9.67 39.41
CA PRO A 253 -11.38 -9.40 38.38
C PRO A 253 -10.95 -8.28 37.42
N GLY A 254 -10.29 -7.23 37.91
CA GLY A 254 -9.76 -6.15 37.09
C GLY A 254 -8.61 -6.60 36.18
N GLU A 255 -7.75 -7.50 36.63
CA GLU A 255 -6.68 -8.10 35.82
C GLU A 255 -7.25 -8.90 34.67
N LEU A 256 -8.30 -9.68 34.90
CA LEU A 256 -8.99 -10.41 33.82
C LEU A 256 -9.58 -9.43 32.79
N ILE A 257 -10.22 -8.34 33.24
CA ILE A 257 -10.77 -7.32 32.34
C ILE A 257 -9.67 -6.61 31.53
N ALA A 258 -8.56 -6.23 32.18
CA ALA A 258 -7.42 -5.65 31.49
C ALA A 258 -6.80 -6.64 30.49
N PHE A 259 -6.70 -7.92 30.86
CA PHE A 259 -6.21 -8.97 29.97
C PHE A 259 -7.04 -9.05 28.69
N LEU A 260 -8.38 -9.10 28.81
CA LEU A 260 -9.29 -9.08 27.66
C LEU A 260 -9.16 -7.80 26.83
N GLY A 261 -8.97 -6.65 27.48
CA GLY A 261 -8.71 -5.38 26.82
C GLY A 261 -7.40 -5.40 26.01
N TYR A 262 -6.33 -5.97 26.57
CA TYR A 262 -5.06 -6.19 25.89
C TYR A 262 -5.20 -7.13 24.68
N LEU A 263 -5.98 -8.22 24.80
CA LEU A 263 -6.28 -9.10 23.66
C LEU A 263 -7.01 -8.38 22.53
N ALA A 264 -7.98 -7.53 22.85
CA ALA A 264 -8.72 -6.76 21.85
C ALA A 264 -7.78 -5.85 21.04
N ILE A 265 -6.88 -5.11 21.71
CA ILE A 265 -5.94 -4.21 21.03
C ILE A 265 -4.78 -4.95 20.34
N LEU A 266 -4.41 -6.16 20.79
CA LEU A 266 -3.38 -7.00 20.18
C LEU A 266 -3.71 -7.38 18.72
N SER A 267 -5.00 -7.41 18.37
CA SER A 267 -5.45 -7.70 17.01
C SER A 267 -4.99 -6.64 15.98
N GLN A 268 -4.75 -5.39 16.40
CA GLN A 268 -4.36 -4.31 15.49
C GLN A 268 -2.94 -4.49 14.92
N PRO A 269 -1.88 -4.63 15.75
CA PRO A 269 -0.53 -4.87 15.24
C PRO A 269 -0.44 -6.07 14.29
N VAL A 270 -1.13 -7.17 14.61
CA VAL A 270 -1.17 -8.38 13.77
C VAL A 270 -1.75 -8.07 12.39
N ARG A 271 -2.87 -7.32 12.32
CA ARG A 271 -3.49 -6.90 11.05
C ARG A 271 -2.60 -5.95 10.25
N VAL A 272 -1.86 -5.06 10.92
CA VAL A 272 -0.94 -4.14 10.25
C VAL A 272 0.24 -4.90 9.66
N PHE A 273 0.88 -5.79 10.42
CA PHE A 273 1.99 -6.62 9.91
C PHE A 273 1.62 -7.42 8.67
N SER A 274 0.41 -7.99 8.62
CA SER A 274 -0.09 -8.71 7.45
C SER A 274 -0.17 -7.86 6.17
N ARG A 275 -0.41 -6.54 6.29
CA ARG A 275 -0.52 -5.63 5.13
C ARG A 275 0.82 -4.98 4.77
N VAL A 276 1.67 -4.73 5.76
CA VAL A 276 3.00 -4.13 5.59
C VAL A 276 3.84 -4.92 4.58
N VAL A 277 3.80 -6.26 4.60
CA VAL A 277 4.56 -7.09 3.65
C VAL A 277 4.19 -6.78 2.20
N ALA A 278 2.89 -6.72 1.90
CA ALA A 278 2.41 -6.42 0.55
C ALA A 278 2.77 -4.98 0.14
N GLN A 279 2.62 -4.01 1.05
CA GLN A 279 2.97 -2.62 0.79
C GLN A 279 4.48 -2.43 0.58
N MET A 280 5.32 -3.16 1.31
CA MET A 280 6.77 -3.15 1.09
C MET A 280 7.15 -3.68 -0.29
N GLN A 281 6.54 -4.78 -0.73
CA GLN A 281 6.79 -5.34 -2.06
C GLN A 281 6.35 -4.38 -3.18
N GLN A 282 5.19 -3.74 -3.03
CA GLN A 282 4.72 -2.71 -3.96
C GLN A 282 5.67 -1.50 -4.00
N GLY A 283 6.15 -1.05 -2.84
CA GLY A 283 7.12 0.02 -2.71
C GLY A 283 8.44 -0.27 -3.40
N LEU A 284 8.97 -1.48 -3.25
CA LEU A 284 10.17 -1.91 -3.96
C LEU A 284 9.98 -1.89 -5.49
N ALA A 285 8.86 -2.42 -5.97
CA ALA A 285 8.58 -2.43 -7.42
C ALA A 285 8.39 -1.02 -7.99
N ALA A 286 7.80 -0.09 -7.24
CA ALA A 286 7.70 1.31 -7.61
C ALA A 286 9.07 2.00 -7.64
N ALA A 287 9.94 1.69 -6.68
CA ALA A 287 11.29 2.23 -6.62
C ALA A 287 12.12 1.78 -7.82
N ASP A 288 12.03 0.51 -8.20
CA ASP A 288 12.73 -0.03 -9.37
C ASP A 288 12.36 0.74 -10.64
N ARG A 289 11.06 1.01 -10.88
CA ARG A 289 10.60 1.78 -12.05
C ARG A 289 11.06 3.24 -12.02
N VAL A 290 11.03 3.87 -10.85
CA VAL A 290 11.49 5.26 -10.70
C VAL A 290 12.99 5.35 -10.94
N PHE A 291 13.78 4.44 -10.38
CA PHE A 291 15.23 4.42 -10.61
C PHE A 291 15.59 4.01 -12.04
N GLU A 292 14.82 3.14 -12.69
CA GLU A 292 15.00 2.82 -14.10
C GLU A 292 14.91 4.08 -14.97
N ILE A 293 13.95 4.97 -14.70
CA ILE A 293 13.80 6.25 -15.41
C ILE A 293 14.93 7.24 -15.06
N LEU A 294 15.30 7.33 -13.77
CA LEU A 294 16.35 8.24 -13.32
C LEU A 294 17.74 7.83 -13.81
N ASP A 295 17.96 6.54 -14.06
CA ASP A 295 19.21 5.97 -14.54
C ASP A 295 19.26 5.84 -16.08
N ILE A 296 18.29 6.44 -16.80
CA ILE A 296 18.37 6.57 -18.27
C ILE A 296 19.50 7.54 -18.61
N GLU A 297 20.57 7.02 -19.21
CA GLU A 297 21.62 7.86 -19.80
C GLU A 297 21.07 8.60 -21.02
N SER A 298 21.36 9.91 -21.12
CA SER A 298 21.06 10.68 -22.32
C SER A 298 21.83 10.13 -23.52
N GLU A 299 21.13 9.71 -24.57
CA GLU A 299 21.74 9.21 -25.81
C GLU A 299 22.59 10.28 -26.50
N VAL A 300 22.20 11.56 -26.37
CA VAL A 300 22.96 12.70 -26.88
C VAL A 300 23.65 13.37 -25.69
N GLN A 301 24.96 13.22 -25.61
CA GLN A 301 25.76 13.95 -24.65
C GLN A 301 26.29 15.23 -25.29
N PRO A 302 26.18 16.39 -24.60
CA PRO A 302 26.77 17.61 -25.11
C PRO A 302 28.29 17.43 -25.24
N PRO A 303 28.92 18.02 -26.28
CA PRO A 303 30.36 17.94 -26.47
C PRO A 303 31.08 18.59 -25.27
N LYS A 304 32.26 18.07 -24.91
CA LYS A 304 33.08 18.56 -23.77
C LYS A 304 33.38 20.07 -23.83
N HIS A 305 33.48 20.61 -25.03
CA HIS A 305 33.68 22.04 -25.29
C HIS A 305 32.59 22.51 -26.26
N PRO A 306 31.42 22.93 -25.75
CA PRO A 306 30.36 23.43 -26.60
C PRO A 306 30.81 24.74 -27.25
N GLN A 307 30.69 24.81 -28.58
CA GLN A 307 30.92 26.05 -29.30
C GLN A 307 29.68 26.94 -29.14
N ARG A 308 29.92 28.19 -28.74
CA ARG A 308 28.87 29.21 -28.68
C ARG A 308 28.70 29.78 -30.09
N VAL A 309 27.48 29.75 -30.60
CA VAL A 309 27.15 30.32 -31.91
C VAL A 309 26.39 31.62 -31.64
N ASP A 310 27.03 32.75 -31.93
CA ASP A 310 26.45 34.09 -31.66
C ASP A 310 25.55 34.57 -32.81
N ASP A 311 25.85 34.17 -34.06
CA ASP A 311 25.04 34.46 -35.24
C ASP A 311 24.93 33.21 -36.14
N ILE A 312 23.73 32.93 -36.63
CA ILE A 312 23.42 31.72 -37.42
C ILE A 312 23.22 32.14 -38.87
N SER A 313 24.19 31.84 -39.74
CA SER A 313 24.14 32.18 -41.16
C SER A 313 23.07 31.43 -41.97
N GLY A 314 22.54 30.32 -41.43
CA GLY A 314 21.55 29.47 -42.11
C GLY A 314 22.13 28.59 -43.22
N ASP A 315 23.45 28.41 -43.26
CA ASP A 315 24.12 27.45 -44.15
C ASP A 315 23.98 26.02 -43.59
N ILE A 316 23.28 25.14 -44.33
CA ILE A 316 22.94 23.78 -43.87
C ILE A 316 23.56 22.76 -44.84
N THR A 317 24.43 21.90 -44.33
CA THR A 317 25.02 20.80 -45.11
C THR A 317 24.72 19.45 -44.46
N PHE A 318 24.13 18.53 -45.23
CA PHE A 318 24.07 17.11 -44.91
C PHE A 318 25.21 16.41 -45.65
N ARG A 319 26.01 15.61 -44.92
CA ARG A 319 27.12 14.82 -45.48
C ARG A 319 26.95 13.35 -45.08
N ASP A 320 26.60 12.53 -46.06
CA ASP A 320 26.43 11.07 -45.97
C ASP A 320 25.56 10.63 -44.78
N VAL A 321 24.49 11.39 -44.55
CA VAL A 321 23.63 11.20 -43.37
C VAL A 321 22.75 9.97 -43.56
N SER A 322 22.86 9.03 -42.62
CA SER A 322 21.98 7.87 -42.52
C SER A 322 21.26 7.89 -41.17
N PHE A 323 19.96 7.59 -41.17
CA PHE A 323 19.13 7.63 -39.97
C PHE A 323 18.19 6.44 -39.93
N ALA A 324 18.05 5.82 -38.76
CA ALA A 324 17.15 4.72 -38.48
C ALA A 324 16.53 4.92 -37.09
N TYR A 325 15.24 4.61 -36.94
CA TYR A 325 14.58 4.62 -35.64
C TYR A 325 14.96 3.43 -34.76
N ASN A 326 15.12 2.28 -35.40
CA ASN A 326 15.51 1.02 -34.79
C ASN A 326 16.69 0.47 -35.57
N GLU A 327 17.59 -0.26 -34.91
CA GLU A 327 18.72 -0.92 -35.57
C GLU A 327 18.23 -1.74 -36.79
N GLY A 328 18.84 -1.49 -37.95
CA GLY A 328 18.55 -2.18 -39.21
C GLY A 328 17.40 -1.60 -40.06
N ALA A 329 16.57 -0.71 -39.52
CA ALA A 329 15.43 -0.11 -40.23
C ALA A 329 15.73 1.32 -40.70
N TRP A 330 16.63 1.44 -41.68
CA TRP A 330 17.08 2.72 -42.24
C TRP A 330 15.93 3.49 -42.94
N VAL A 331 15.70 4.72 -42.48
CA VAL A 331 14.76 5.69 -43.05
C VAL A 331 15.46 6.64 -44.01
N LEU A 332 16.68 7.08 -43.66
CA LEU A 332 17.58 7.81 -44.55
C LEU A 332 18.84 6.97 -44.74
N LYS A 333 19.35 6.91 -45.98
CA LYS A 333 20.58 6.20 -46.33
C LYS A 333 21.45 7.13 -47.19
N ASN A 334 22.62 7.48 -46.67
CA ASN A 334 23.66 8.26 -47.37
C ASN A 334 23.11 9.52 -48.06
N VAL A 335 22.34 10.32 -47.35
CA VAL A 335 21.75 11.55 -47.87
C VAL A 335 22.75 12.70 -47.75
N SER A 336 23.06 13.33 -48.88
CA SER A 336 24.01 14.44 -48.99
C SER A 336 23.39 15.58 -49.82
N PHE A 337 23.23 16.75 -49.22
CA PHE A 337 22.78 17.97 -49.90
C PHE A 337 23.25 19.22 -49.13
N HIS A 338 23.20 20.36 -49.80
CA HIS A 338 23.61 21.66 -49.26
C HIS A 338 22.51 22.68 -49.54
N ILE A 339 22.18 23.50 -48.54
CA ILE A 339 21.20 24.59 -48.65
C ILE A 339 21.91 25.89 -48.28
N SER A 340 21.95 26.82 -49.22
CA SER A 340 22.61 28.12 -49.07
C SER A 340 21.79 29.07 -48.18
N PRO A 341 22.41 30.07 -47.54
CA PRO A 341 21.71 31.09 -46.78
C PRO A 341 20.58 31.76 -47.60
N GLY A 342 19.35 31.72 -47.08
CA GLY A 342 18.17 32.31 -47.73
C GLY A 342 17.54 31.49 -48.86
N GLU A 343 18.09 30.32 -49.19
CA GLU A 343 17.56 29.42 -50.22
C GLU A 343 16.24 28.75 -49.78
N LYS A 344 15.28 28.62 -50.70
CA LYS A 344 13.99 27.95 -50.45
C LYS A 344 13.99 26.59 -51.13
N ILE A 345 13.89 25.53 -50.33
CA ILE A 345 13.86 24.14 -50.81
C ILE A 345 12.49 23.49 -50.56
N ALA A 346 12.10 22.56 -51.43
CA ALA A 346 10.94 21.70 -51.25
C ALA A 346 11.38 20.22 -51.19
N ILE A 347 10.98 19.51 -50.13
CA ILE A 347 11.22 18.07 -49.97
C ILE A 347 9.96 17.31 -50.42
N VAL A 348 10.07 16.58 -51.53
CA VAL A 348 8.93 15.88 -52.18
C VAL A 348 9.20 14.39 -52.38
N GLY A 349 8.13 13.60 -52.42
CA GLY A 349 8.20 12.14 -52.54
C GLY A 349 7.01 11.43 -51.89
N PRO A 350 6.85 10.11 -52.09
CA PRO A 350 5.72 9.32 -51.58
C PRO A 350 5.72 9.19 -50.06
N THR A 351 4.57 8.84 -49.45
CA THR A 351 4.45 8.59 -48.00
C THR A 351 5.44 7.50 -47.59
N GLY A 352 6.16 7.70 -46.48
CA GLY A 352 7.20 6.78 -46.01
C GLY A 352 8.60 7.02 -46.57
N ALA A 353 8.80 7.94 -47.53
CA ALA A 353 10.11 8.24 -48.12
C ALA A 353 11.09 9.04 -47.22
N GLY A 354 10.83 9.16 -45.91
CA GLY A 354 11.74 9.85 -44.98
C GLY A 354 11.70 11.39 -44.96
N LYS A 355 10.79 12.01 -45.73
CA LYS A 355 10.67 13.48 -45.87
C LYS A 355 10.49 14.29 -44.58
N SER A 356 9.92 13.69 -43.54
CA SER A 356 9.72 14.35 -42.23
C SER A 356 10.91 14.16 -41.28
N LYS A 357 11.98 13.50 -41.75
CA LYS A 357 13.20 13.21 -41.00
C LYS A 357 14.42 13.90 -41.59
N ALA A 358 14.44 14.08 -42.91
CA ALA A 358 15.26 15.07 -43.58
C ALA A 358 14.71 16.47 -43.27
#